data_AF-A0AAI8B7E6-F1
#
_entry.id   AF-A0AAI8B7E6-F1
#
_cell.length_a   1.000
_cell.length_b   1.000
_cell.length_c   1.000
_cell.angle_alpha   90.00
_cell.angle_beta   90.00
_cell.angle_gamma   90.00
#
_symmetry.space_group_name_H-M   'P 1'
#
loop_
_entity.id
_entity.type
_entity.pdbx_description
1 polymer ?
#
loop_
_entity_poly.entity_id
_entity_poly.type
_entity_poly.pdbx_seq_one_letter_code
_entity_poly.pdbx_strand_id
1 'polypeptide(L)'
;MLHQTNGFHANALLGSLADDSLRALAPHLELVKIKSAQLLCETDEPMRHLYFPTTAMMSVLYLMEDGAMVEVAAVGREGVVGVSTLADYGCGWASGRVEVRSGGFAYRVPTQVFRREFDRSLDTYQLMLRYWQAAMTQIARSALCNRHHSVSEQLSRWLLLAHDRVEGDELAVTQQTIANMLGVRREGITEAAGKLQEAGLIRQRRGHITVLDRHGLEAHACECYGVIRGEFNRLILEATREARTPQPIPAEGRPLRVAGYRGAVRSAA
;
A
#
# COMPACT_ATOMS: atom_id res chain seq x y z
N MET A 1 -23.51 -16.08 -19.22
CA MET A 1 -22.75 -14.80 -19.15
C MET A 1 -22.93 -14.13 -17.78
N LEU A 2 -22.72 -14.88 -16.70
CA LEU A 2 -22.85 -14.43 -15.32
C LEU A 2 -21.67 -15.06 -14.55
N HIS A 3 -21.05 -14.32 -13.62
CA HIS A 3 -19.84 -14.65 -12.82
C HIS A 3 -18.46 -14.27 -13.39
N GLN A 4 -18.17 -12.98 -13.55
CA GLN A 4 -16.79 -12.46 -13.42
C GLN A 4 -16.63 -11.32 -12.40
N THR A 5 -17.74 -10.71 -11.94
CA THR A 5 -17.72 -9.58 -10.99
C THR A 5 -17.28 -9.96 -9.56
N ASN A 6 -17.43 -11.22 -9.13
CA ASN A 6 -17.07 -11.62 -7.77
C ASN A 6 -15.55 -11.75 -7.51
N GLY A 7 -14.71 -11.79 -8.56
CA GLY A 7 -13.26 -11.94 -8.39
C GLY A 7 -12.55 -10.65 -7.98
N PHE A 8 -13.03 -9.49 -8.45
CA PHE A 8 -12.37 -8.20 -8.23
C PHE A 8 -12.41 -7.73 -6.77
N HIS A 9 -13.41 -8.18 -6.00
CA HIS A 9 -13.53 -7.88 -4.56
C HIS A 9 -12.40 -8.49 -3.70
N ALA A 10 -11.58 -9.38 -4.26
CA ALA A 10 -10.39 -9.87 -3.59
C ALA A 10 -9.32 -8.76 -3.37
N ASN A 11 -9.42 -7.63 -4.07
CA ASN A 11 -8.69 -6.40 -3.78
C ASN A 11 -9.66 -5.31 -3.30
N ALA A 12 -9.34 -4.63 -2.20
CA ALA A 12 -10.23 -3.64 -1.57
C ALA A 12 -10.50 -2.42 -2.47
N LEU A 13 -9.52 -1.94 -3.24
CA LEU A 13 -9.70 -0.81 -4.14
C LEU A 13 -10.59 -1.18 -5.31
N LEU A 14 -10.31 -2.30 -5.98
CA LEU A 14 -11.16 -2.77 -7.09
C LEU A 14 -12.59 -3.07 -6.62
N GLY A 15 -12.73 -3.67 -5.43
CA GLY A 15 -14.02 -3.91 -4.80
C GLY A 15 -14.76 -2.65 -4.33
N SER A 16 -14.08 -1.50 -4.28
CA SER A 16 -14.63 -0.20 -3.89
C SER A 16 -14.91 0.74 -5.05
N LEU A 17 -14.56 0.35 -6.28
CA LEU A 17 -14.91 1.12 -7.47
C LEU A 17 -16.43 1.13 -7.68
N ALA A 18 -16.95 2.25 -8.19
CA ALA A 18 -18.33 2.31 -8.67
C ALA A 18 -18.54 1.32 -9.84
N ASP A 19 -19.75 0.79 -9.97
CA ASP A 19 -20.07 -0.23 -10.98
C ASP A 19 -19.74 0.24 -12.41
N ASP A 20 -19.90 1.52 -12.71
CA ASP A 20 -19.56 2.11 -14.02
C ASP A 20 -18.06 2.10 -14.29
N SER A 21 -17.25 2.40 -13.28
CA SER A 21 -15.79 2.37 -13.35
C SER A 21 -15.28 0.93 -13.44
N LEU A 22 -15.86 0.02 -12.66
CA LEU A 22 -15.52 -1.39 -12.72
C LEU A 22 -15.88 -2.00 -14.09
N ARG A 23 -17.04 -1.67 -14.66
CA ARG A 23 -17.43 -2.10 -16.01
C ARG A 23 -16.50 -1.56 -17.09
N ALA A 24 -16.02 -0.33 -16.96
CA ALA A 24 -15.05 0.25 -17.90
C ALA A 24 -13.67 -0.42 -17.81
N LEU A 25 -13.24 -0.81 -16.61
CA LEU A 25 -11.92 -1.43 -16.38
C LEU A 25 -11.91 -2.95 -16.58
N ALA A 26 -13.02 -3.65 -16.33
CA ALA A 26 -13.11 -5.11 -16.36
C ALA A 26 -12.57 -5.77 -17.65
N PRO A 27 -12.81 -5.25 -18.87
CA PRO A 27 -12.26 -5.83 -20.10
C PRO A 27 -10.73 -5.78 -20.19
N HIS A 28 -10.09 -4.95 -19.36
CA HIS A 28 -8.64 -4.71 -19.36
C HIS A 28 -7.94 -5.25 -18.09
N LEU A 29 -8.70 -5.81 -17.15
CA LEU A 29 -8.18 -6.39 -15.92
C LEU A 29 -7.76 -7.84 -16.17
N GLU A 30 -6.48 -8.12 -15.98
CA GLU A 30 -5.92 -9.45 -16.13
C GLU A 30 -5.49 -10.02 -14.78
N LEU A 31 -6.03 -11.17 -14.39
CA LEU A 31 -5.53 -11.89 -13.21
C LEU A 31 -4.20 -12.56 -13.57
N VAL A 32 -3.13 -12.16 -12.91
CA VAL A 32 -1.78 -12.70 -13.13
C VAL A 32 -1.26 -13.40 -11.89
N LYS A 33 -0.57 -14.52 -12.10
CA LYS A 33 0.24 -15.15 -11.06
C LYS A 33 1.59 -14.47 -10.99
N ILE A 34 1.98 -14.02 -9.81
CA ILE A 34 3.21 -13.30 -9.56
C ILE A 34 4.09 -14.13 -8.62
N LYS A 35 5.38 -14.24 -8.93
CA LYS A 35 6.33 -15.02 -8.13
C LYS A 35 6.98 -14.17 -7.05
N SER A 36 7.33 -14.78 -5.92
CA SER A 36 8.18 -14.13 -4.92
C SER A 36 9.53 -13.73 -5.55
N ALA A 37 10.09 -12.62 -5.07
CA ALA A 37 11.30 -11.95 -5.58
C ALA A 37 11.21 -11.46 -7.04
N GLN A 38 10.03 -11.48 -7.66
CA GLN A 38 9.84 -10.91 -9.00
C GLN A 38 9.90 -9.38 -8.93
N LEU A 39 10.76 -8.79 -9.76
CA LEU A 39 10.80 -7.35 -10.01
C LEU A 39 9.66 -6.97 -10.97
N LEU A 40 8.80 -6.03 -10.54
CA LEU A 40 7.69 -5.53 -11.37
C LEU A 40 8.03 -4.23 -12.07
N CYS A 41 8.90 -3.42 -11.46
CA CYS A 41 9.43 -2.18 -12.03
C CYS A 41 10.76 -1.84 -11.34
N GLU A 42 11.76 -1.41 -12.11
CA GLU A 42 12.96 -0.80 -11.55
C GLU A 42 12.74 0.71 -11.32
N THR A 43 13.58 1.32 -10.47
CA THR A 43 13.61 2.77 -10.30
C THR A 43 13.89 3.45 -11.64
N ASP A 44 13.18 4.53 -11.92
CA ASP A 44 13.30 5.24 -13.19
C ASP A 44 13.12 4.29 -14.40
N GLU A 45 12.12 3.42 -14.33
CA GLU A 45 11.57 2.74 -15.50
C GLU A 45 10.07 3.03 -15.68
N PRO A 46 9.55 3.00 -16.92
CA PRO A 46 8.13 3.21 -17.17
C PRO A 46 7.30 2.05 -16.61
N MET A 47 6.43 2.35 -15.66
CA MET A 47 5.52 1.36 -15.10
C MET A 47 4.29 1.19 -15.99
N ARG A 48 4.30 0.15 -16.83
CA ARG A 48 3.28 -0.08 -17.87
C ARG A 48 1.93 -0.55 -17.34
N HIS A 49 1.90 -1.12 -16.14
CA HIS A 49 0.69 -1.64 -15.52
C HIS A 49 0.61 -1.22 -14.05
N LEU A 50 -0.60 -0.93 -13.60
CA LEU A 50 -0.93 -0.93 -12.17
C LEU A 50 -1.22 -2.36 -11.74
N TYR A 51 -0.81 -2.70 -10.51
CA TYR A 51 -1.02 -4.03 -9.94
C TYR A 51 -1.83 -3.93 -8.64
N PHE A 52 -2.93 -4.67 -8.59
CA PHE A 52 -3.86 -4.79 -7.49
C PHE A 52 -3.71 -6.18 -6.87
N PRO A 53 -2.90 -6.35 -5.82
CA PRO A 53 -2.70 -7.65 -5.19
C PRO A 53 -4.01 -8.22 -4.64
N THR A 54 -4.15 -9.54 -4.67
CA THR A 54 -5.29 -10.25 -4.05
C THR A 54 -4.80 -11.19 -2.95
N THR A 55 -3.76 -11.96 -3.27
CA THR A 55 -3.06 -12.85 -2.33
C THR A 55 -1.56 -12.60 -2.29
N ALA A 56 -1.04 -11.77 -3.20
CA ALA A 56 0.35 -11.35 -3.23
C ALA A 56 0.60 -10.15 -2.30
N MET A 57 1.86 -9.94 -1.94
CA MET A 57 2.34 -8.75 -1.22
C MET A 57 3.55 -8.17 -1.96
N MET A 58 3.55 -6.87 -2.17
CA MET A 58 4.57 -6.13 -2.91
C MET A 58 5.20 -5.06 -2.01
N SER A 59 6.46 -4.75 -2.26
CA SER A 59 7.18 -3.68 -1.56
C SER A 59 7.63 -2.62 -2.54
N VAL A 60 7.44 -1.36 -2.15
CA VAL A 60 8.04 -0.20 -2.80
C VAL A 60 9.35 0.09 -2.06
N LEU A 61 10.45 0.02 -2.81
CA LEU A 61 11.82 0.08 -2.31
C LEU A 61 12.53 1.28 -2.90
N TYR A 62 13.41 1.88 -2.10
CA TYR A 62 14.33 2.92 -2.55
C TYR A 62 15.76 2.45 -2.37
N LEU A 63 16.57 2.66 -3.41
CA LEU A 63 18.00 2.42 -3.37
C LEU A 63 18.70 3.67 -2.81
N MET A 64 19.47 3.49 -1.77
CA MET A 64 20.30 4.53 -1.16
C MET A 64 21.65 4.61 -1.88
N GLU A 65 22.35 5.74 -1.75
CA GLU A 65 23.66 5.95 -2.39
C GLU A 65 24.72 4.90 -1.98
N ASP A 66 24.60 4.35 -0.78
CA ASP A 66 25.48 3.29 -0.24
C ASP A 66 25.11 1.88 -0.75
N GLY A 67 24.11 1.76 -1.63
CA GLY A 67 23.63 0.51 -2.18
C GLY A 67 22.61 -0.23 -1.30
N ALA A 68 22.24 0.31 -0.13
CA ALA A 68 21.19 -0.27 0.70
C ALA A 68 19.81 -0.09 0.05
N MET A 69 18.97 -1.12 0.12
CA MET A 69 17.55 -1.01 -0.26
C MET A 69 16.67 -0.90 0.98
N VAL A 70 15.89 0.17 1.04
CA VAL A 70 14.96 0.43 2.15
C VAL A 70 13.53 0.28 1.65
N GLU A 71 12.72 -0.48 2.38
CA GLU A 71 11.28 -0.53 2.14
C GLU A 71 10.62 0.73 2.68
N VAL A 72 9.89 1.43 1.80
CA VAL A 72 9.17 2.66 2.16
C VAL A 72 7.68 2.39 2.32
N ALA A 73 7.13 1.47 1.52
CA ALA A 73 5.75 1.04 1.65
C ALA A 73 5.59 -0.44 1.29
N ALA A 74 4.64 -1.10 1.97
CA ALA A 74 4.18 -2.44 1.65
C ALA A 74 2.74 -2.35 1.14
N VAL A 75 2.45 -3.04 0.04
CA VAL A 75 1.15 -3.04 -0.63
C VAL A 75 0.62 -4.48 -0.73
N GLY A 76 -0.52 -4.74 -0.10
CA GLY A 76 -1.25 -6.00 -0.19
C GLY A 76 -2.62 -5.85 -0.87
N ARG A 77 -3.57 -6.68 -0.45
CA ARG A 77 -4.95 -6.70 -0.97
C ARG A 77 -5.72 -5.41 -0.74
N GLU A 78 -5.26 -4.56 0.18
CA GLU A 78 -5.84 -3.27 0.49
C GLU A 78 -5.49 -2.16 -0.52
N GLY A 79 -4.52 -2.40 -1.41
CA GLY A 79 -3.89 -1.33 -2.18
C GLY A 79 -3.60 -1.66 -3.64
N VAL A 80 -2.83 -0.75 -4.26
CA VAL A 80 -2.38 -0.83 -5.64
C VAL A 80 -0.95 -0.29 -5.75
N VAL A 81 -0.12 -0.96 -6.55
CA VAL A 81 1.19 -0.42 -6.94
C VAL A 81 1.09 0.30 -8.28
N GLY A 82 1.79 1.43 -8.39
CA GLY A 82 1.83 2.27 -9.59
C GLY A 82 0.93 3.49 -9.54
N VAL A 83 0.32 3.79 -8.38
CA VAL A 83 -0.52 4.99 -8.20
C VAL A 83 0.23 6.29 -8.48
N SER A 84 1.54 6.36 -8.19
CA SER A 84 2.40 7.51 -8.50
C SER A 84 2.42 7.86 -9.99
N THR A 85 2.25 6.86 -10.85
CA THR A 85 2.20 7.08 -12.29
C THR A 85 0.95 7.86 -12.73
N LEU A 86 -0.08 7.98 -11.91
CA LEU A 86 -1.28 8.74 -12.25
C LEU A 86 -1.07 10.25 -12.15
N ALA A 87 -0.16 10.69 -11.27
CA ALA A 87 0.15 12.11 -11.07
C ALA A 87 1.02 12.71 -12.19
N ASP A 88 1.75 11.85 -12.91
CA ASP A 88 2.72 12.25 -13.93
C ASP A 88 2.11 12.12 -15.34
N TYR A 89 1.55 13.22 -15.85
CA TYR A 89 0.89 13.36 -17.16
C TYR A 89 1.83 13.20 -18.37
N GLY A 90 2.73 12.21 -18.36
CA GLY A 90 3.54 11.92 -19.54
C GLY A 90 4.66 10.92 -19.31
N CYS A 91 5.17 10.80 -18.09
CA CYS A 91 6.42 10.09 -17.87
C CYS A 91 6.17 8.74 -17.15
N GLY A 92 5.24 8.62 -16.20
CA GLY A 92 4.77 7.32 -15.69
C GLY A 92 5.89 6.43 -15.13
N TRP A 93 6.93 7.06 -14.57
CA TRP A 93 8.09 6.37 -14.02
C TRP A 93 7.80 5.92 -12.60
N ALA A 94 8.31 4.76 -12.24
CA ALA A 94 8.30 4.36 -10.84
C ALA A 94 9.34 5.19 -10.09
N SER A 95 8.89 6.00 -9.14
CA SER A 95 9.77 6.77 -8.25
C SER A 95 10.63 5.89 -7.34
N GLY A 96 10.39 4.58 -7.34
CA GLY A 96 11.17 3.58 -6.64
C GLY A 96 10.96 2.20 -7.25
N ARG A 97 11.76 1.24 -6.81
CA ARG A 97 11.73 -0.16 -7.25
C ARG A 97 10.53 -0.89 -6.64
N VAL A 98 9.87 -1.74 -7.43
CA VAL A 98 8.75 -2.57 -6.95
C VAL A 98 9.14 -4.03 -7.03
N GLU A 99 9.21 -4.69 -5.87
CA GLU A 99 9.54 -6.10 -5.78
C GLU A 99 8.45 -6.89 -5.04
N VAL A 100 8.19 -8.10 -5.52
CA VAL A 100 7.18 -8.99 -4.95
C VAL A 100 7.78 -9.75 -3.79
N ARG A 101 7.16 -9.65 -2.61
CA ARG A 101 7.61 -10.34 -1.39
C ARG A 101 6.96 -11.69 -1.26
N SER A 102 5.65 -11.70 -1.15
CA SER A 102 4.86 -12.92 -1.15
C SER A 102 4.28 -13.13 -2.54
N GLY A 103 4.63 -14.25 -3.16
CA GLY A 103 4.04 -14.66 -4.42
C GLY A 103 2.57 -15.00 -4.24
N GLY A 104 1.80 -14.92 -5.34
CA GLY A 104 0.36 -15.11 -5.29
C GLY A 104 -0.29 -14.60 -6.56
N PHE A 105 -1.45 -13.98 -6.41
CA PHE A 105 -2.22 -13.42 -7.51
C PHE A 105 -2.42 -11.92 -7.34
N ALA A 106 -2.45 -11.22 -8.46
CA ALA A 106 -2.85 -9.82 -8.55
C ALA A 106 -3.61 -9.59 -9.85
N TYR A 107 -4.54 -8.63 -9.84
CA TYR A 107 -5.03 -8.07 -11.08
C TYR A 107 -4.04 -7.03 -11.58
N ARG A 108 -3.81 -6.99 -12.89
CA ARG A 108 -3.09 -5.89 -13.54
C ARG A 108 -3.96 -5.20 -14.57
N VAL A 109 -3.72 -3.92 -14.78
CA VAL A 109 -4.38 -3.11 -15.81
C VAL A 109 -3.35 -2.18 -16.45
N PRO A 110 -3.39 -1.94 -17.77
CA PRO A 110 -2.49 -0.98 -18.39
C PRO A 110 -2.64 0.42 -17.77
N THR A 111 -1.52 1.08 -17.48
CA THR A 111 -1.50 2.39 -16.81
C THR A 111 -2.35 3.44 -17.53
N GLN A 112 -2.28 3.47 -18.86
CA GLN A 112 -3.07 4.39 -19.68
C GLN A 112 -4.58 4.14 -19.60
N VAL A 113 -5.00 2.88 -19.45
CA VAL A 113 -6.42 2.52 -19.30
C VAL A 113 -6.94 3.04 -17.96
N PHE A 114 -6.21 2.77 -16.87
CA PHE A 114 -6.61 3.25 -15.55
C PHE A 114 -6.57 4.77 -15.45
N ARG A 115 -5.58 5.41 -16.07
CA ARG A 115 -5.51 6.89 -16.13
C ARG A 115 -6.75 7.49 -16.77
N ARG A 116 -7.23 6.95 -17.91
CA ARG A 116 -8.47 7.44 -18.53
C ARG A 116 -9.67 7.33 -17.59
N GLU A 117 -9.74 6.27 -16.80
CA GLU A 117 -10.82 6.13 -15.82
C GLU A 117 -10.66 7.09 -14.65
N PHE A 118 -9.43 7.29 -14.16
CA PHE A 118 -9.10 8.26 -13.13
C PHE A 118 -9.45 9.70 -13.54
N ASP A 119 -9.18 10.07 -14.79
CA ASP A 119 -9.51 11.40 -15.34
C ASP A 119 -11.02 11.57 -15.60
N ARG A 120 -11.73 10.47 -15.89
CA ARG A 120 -13.17 10.47 -16.23
C ARG A 120 -14.08 10.44 -15.00
N SER A 121 -13.73 9.66 -13.99
CA SER A 121 -14.62 9.32 -12.86
C SER A 121 -14.17 9.99 -11.58
N LEU A 122 -14.96 10.97 -11.10
CA LEU A 122 -14.70 11.66 -9.84
C LEU A 122 -14.63 10.69 -8.66
N ASP A 123 -15.45 9.64 -8.66
CA ASP A 123 -15.46 8.62 -7.60
C ASP A 123 -14.15 7.82 -7.60
N THR A 124 -13.64 7.44 -8.78
CA THR A 124 -12.35 6.76 -8.91
C THR A 124 -11.21 7.68 -8.47
N TYR A 125 -11.25 8.95 -8.88
CA TYR A 125 -10.29 9.96 -8.46
C TYR A 125 -10.25 10.11 -6.93
N GLN A 126 -11.42 10.29 -6.30
CA GLN A 126 -11.54 10.42 -4.85
C GLN A 126 -11.07 9.16 -4.12
N LEU A 127 -11.40 7.97 -4.62
CA LEU A 127 -10.93 6.71 -4.04
C LEU A 127 -9.41 6.60 -4.08
N MET A 128 -8.78 6.96 -5.21
CA MET A 128 -7.33 6.97 -5.34
C MET A 128 -6.66 8.04 -4.47
N LEU A 129 -7.27 9.21 -4.29
CA LEU A 129 -6.77 10.21 -3.34
C LEU A 129 -6.83 9.71 -1.89
N ARG A 130 -7.93 9.07 -1.49
CA ARG A 130 -8.08 8.46 -0.17
C ARG A 130 -7.03 7.35 0.05
N TYR A 131 -6.80 6.52 -0.96
CA TYR A 131 -5.72 5.53 -0.93
C TYR A 131 -4.33 6.20 -0.79
N TRP A 132 -4.06 7.26 -1.55
CA TRP A 132 -2.80 8.01 -1.46
C TRP A 132 -2.58 8.55 -0.04
N GLN A 133 -3.61 9.12 0.59
CA GLN A 133 -3.53 9.58 1.97
C GLN A 133 -3.24 8.44 2.96
N ALA A 134 -3.86 7.27 2.78
CA ALA A 134 -3.57 6.09 3.60
C ALA A 134 -2.11 5.63 3.43
N ALA A 135 -1.62 5.57 2.18
CA ALA A 135 -0.24 5.21 1.87
C ALA A 135 0.76 6.22 2.47
N MET A 136 0.52 7.53 2.35
CA MET A 136 1.35 8.56 2.98
C MET A 136 1.39 8.43 4.50
N THR A 137 0.25 8.09 5.12
CA THR A 137 0.17 7.81 6.56
C THR A 137 1.01 6.58 6.94
N GLN A 138 0.96 5.50 6.15
CA GLN A 138 1.82 4.32 6.35
C GLN A 138 3.30 4.67 6.28
N ILE A 139 3.71 5.46 5.29
CA ILE A 139 5.10 5.91 5.10
C ILE A 139 5.55 6.73 6.32
N ALA A 140 4.78 7.77 6.69
CA ALA A 140 5.09 8.63 7.82
C ALA A 140 5.16 7.86 9.15
N ARG A 141 4.21 6.93 9.38
CA ARG A 141 4.20 6.09 10.58
C ARG A 141 5.34 5.10 10.61
N SER A 142 5.74 4.53 9.48
CA SER A 142 6.89 3.63 9.41
C SER A 142 8.19 4.37 9.75
N ALA A 143 8.37 5.60 9.24
CA ALA A 143 9.52 6.44 9.58
C ALA A 143 9.60 6.78 11.08
N LEU A 144 8.47 7.15 11.69
CA LEU A 144 8.40 7.42 13.14
C LEU A 144 8.65 6.15 13.97
N CYS A 145 8.02 5.04 13.58
CA CYS A 145 8.10 3.77 14.29
C CYS A 145 9.54 3.25 14.35
N ASN A 146 10.26 3.32 13.24
CA ASN A 146 11.65 2.85 13.16
C ASN A 146 12.60 3.63 14.11
N ARG A 147 12.25 4.87 14.48
CA ARG A 147 13.04 5.72 15.38
C ARG A 147 12.62 5.64 16.84
N HIS A 148 11.33 5.47 17.12
CA HIS A 148 10.77 5.66 18.47
C HIS A 148 10.38 4.37 19.18
N HIS A 149 10.20 3.26 18.47
CA HIS A 149 9.80 1.98 19.07
C HIS A 149 10.94 0.99 19.08
N SER A 150 10.88 0.01 19.97
CA SER A 150 11.84 -1.08 20.04
C SER A 150 11.77 -2.00 18.83
N VAL A 151 12.85 -2.72 18.54
CA VAL A 151 12.89 -3.70 17.44
C VAL A 151 11.81 -4.79 17.62
N SER A 152 11.48 -5.16 18.86
CA SER A 152 10.43 -6.15 19.15
C SER A 152 9.04 -5.64 18.77
N GLU A 153 8.72 -4.39 19.09
CA GLU A 153 7.44 -3.77 18.71
C GLU A 153 7.37 -3.58 17.19
N GLN A 154 8.46 -3.14 16.57
CA GLN A 154 8.57 -2.98 15.11
C GLN A 154 8.37 -4.31 14.39
N LEU A 155 9.02 -5.39 14.87
CA LEU A 155 8.88 -6.74 14.33
C LEU A 155 7.43 -7.24 14.48
N SER A 156 6.83 -7.06 15.65
CA SER A 156 5.45 -7.49 15.91
C SER A 156 4.46 -6.78 14.99
N ARG A 157 4.60 -5.44 14.83
CA ARG A 157 3.83 -4.65 13.87
C ARG A 157 4.02 -5.16 12.44
N TRP A 158 5.26 -5.40 12.02
CA TRP A 158 5.55 -5.86 10.66
C TRP A 158 4.92 -7.23 10.39
N LEU A 159 5.04 -8.16 11.34
CA LEU A 159 4.46 -9.49 11.24
C LEU A 159 2.93 -9.44 11.13
N LEU A 160 2.26 -8.59 11.92
CA LEU A 160 0.81 -8.39 11.82
C LEU A 160 0.40 -7.82 10.47
N LEU A 161 1.10 -6.78 10.01
CA LEU A 161 0.84 -6.16 8.72
C LEU A 161 1.08 -7.14 7.55
N ALA A 162 2.04 -8.05 7.66
CA ALA A 162 2.28 -9.09 6.68
C ALA A 162 1.22 -10.20 6.78
N HIS A 163 0.85 -10.61 7.99
CA HIS A 163 -0.19 -11.61 8.28
C HIS A 163 -1.56 -11.19 7.75
N ASP A 164 -1.92 -9.91 7.89
CA ASP A 164 -3.17 -9.34 7.36
C ASP A 164 -3.27 -9.42 5.82
N ARG A 165 -2.15 -9.69 5.12
CA ARG A 165 -2.06 -9.67 3.65
C ARG A 165 -1.90 -11.05 3.01
N VAL A 166 -1.45 -12.06 3.76
CA VAL A 166 -1.28 -13.43 3.28
C VAL A 166 -2.51 -14.29 3.60
N GLU A 167 -2.64 -15.41 2.92
CA GLU A 167 -3.58 -16.46 3.32
C GLU A 167 -2.88 -17.44 4.26
N GLY A 168 -3.51 -17.72 5.41
CA GLY A 168 -2.97 -18.58 6.45
C GLY A 168 -2.01 -17.86 7.40
N ASP A 169 -1.36 -18.64 8.26
CA ASP A 169 -0.58 -18.11 9.38
C ASP A 169 0.93 -18.08 9.13
N GLU A 170 1.39 -18.55 7.97
CA GLU A 170 2.80 -18.66 7.65
C GLU A 170 3.28 -17.58 6.67
N LEU A 171 4.34 -16.89 7.07
CA LEU A 171 5.05 -15.89 6.29
C LEU A 171 6.35 -16.49 5.76
N ALA A 172 6.48 -16.62 4.44
CA ALA A 172 7.72 -17.02 3.78
C ALA A 172 8.70 -15.84 3.72
N VAL A 173 9.47 -15.64 4.79
CA VAL A 173 10.40 -14.52 4.93
C VAL A 173 11.61 -14.90 5.78
N THR A 174 12.76 -14.29 5.48
CA THR A 174 13.97 -14.44 6.30
C THR A 174 14.13 -13.30 7.29
N GLN A 175 14.82 -13.53 8.40
CA GLN A 175 15.18 -12.47 9.36
C GLN A 175 16.02 -11.36 8.70
N GLN A 176 16.88 -11.69 7.73
CA GLN A 176 17.66 -10.67 7.00
C GLN A 176 16.75 -9.79 6.15
N THR A 177 15.74 -10.37 5.51
CA THR A 177 14.74 -9.61 4.74
C THR A 177 14.00 -8.64 5.65
N ILE A 178 13.56 -9.08 6.82
CA ILE A 178 12.88 -8.21 7.79
C ILE A 178 13.83 -7.12 8.32
N ALA A 179 15.10 -7.46 8.59
CA ALA A 179 16.10 -6.50 9.04
C ALA A 179 16.27 -5.36 8.04
N ASN A 180 16.38 -5.69 6.74
CA ASN A 180 16.46 -4.71 5.67
C ASN A 180 15.20 -3.84 5.59
N MET A 181 14.00 -4.43 5.77
CA MET A 181 12.73 -3.71 5.73
C MET A 181 12.56 -2.74 6.90
N LEU A 182 12.99 -3.13 8.09
CA LEU A 182 12.90 -2.29 9.29
C LEU A 182 14.09 -1.33 9.42
N GLY A 183 15.11 -1.44 8.58
CA GLY A 183 16.32 -0.62 8.66
C GLY A 183 17.13 -0.89 9.93
N VAL A 184 17.11 -2.14 10.41
CA VAL A 184 17.79 -2.55 11.65
C VAL A 184 18.80 -3.66 11.38
N ARG A 185 19.65 -3.95 12.37
CA ARG A 185 20.61 -5.05 12.28
C ARG A 185 19.92 -6.41 12.42
N ARG A 186 20.42 -7.43 11.71
CA ARG A 186 19.87 -8.80 11.74
C ARG A 186 19.87 -9.40 13.14
N GLU A 187 20.88 -9.07 13.95
CA GLU A 187 21.01 -9.51 15.34
C GLU A 187 19.82 -9.02 16.17
N GLY A 188 19.37 -7.78 15.95
CA GLY A 188 18.19 -7.23 16.61
C GLY A 188 16.91 -7.97 16.25
N ILE A 189 16.75 -8.36 14.98
CA ILE A 189 15.62 -9.22 14.55
C ILE A 189 15.71 -10.61 15.17
N THR A 190 16.91 -11.17 15.26
CA THR A 190 17.14 -12.50 15.84
C THR A 190 16.75 -12.52 17.31
N GLU A 191 17.18 -11.51 18.08
CA GLU A 191 16.84 -11.36 19.49
C GLU A 191 15.32 -11.14 19.68
N ALA A 192 14.73 -10.22 18.91
CA ALA A 192 13.30 -9.93 18.98
C ALA A 192 12.45 -11.16 18.62
N ALA A 193 12.79 -11.88 17.55
CA ALA A 193 12.10 -13.11 17.17
C ALA A 193 12.23 -14.19 18.25
N GLY A 194 13.40 -14.30 18.89
CA GLY A 194 13.61 -15.19 20.04
C GLY A 194 12.63 -14.91 21.18
N LYS A 195 12.50 -13.65 21.59
CA LYS A 195 11.54 -13.22 22.63
C LYS A 195 10.10 -13.55 22.27
N LEU A 196 9.69 -13.28 21.02
CA LEU A 196 8.33 -13.60 20.55
C LEU A 196 8.07 -15.12 20.51
N GLN A 197 9.09 -15.94 20.21
CA GLN A 197 8.96 -17.40 20.29
C GLN A 197 8.85 -17.91 21.71
N GLU A 198 9.67 -17.40 22.64
CA GLU A 198 9.63 -17.77 24.05
C GLU A 198 8.26 -17.43 24.67
N ALA A 199 7.66 -16.32 24.24
CA ALA A 199 6.30 -15.93 24.59
C ALA A 199 5.20 -16.76 23.89
N GLY A 200 5.56 -17.71 23.01
CA GLY A 200 4.61 -18.57 22.30
C GLY A 200 3.81 -17.87 21.19
N LEU A 201 4.21 -16.66 20.78
CA LEU A 201 3.46 -15.84 19.82
C LEU A 201 3.74 -16.24 18.37
N ILE A 202 4.97 -16.69 18.10
CA ILE A 202 5.41 -17.12 16.77
C ILE A 202 6.21 -18.42 16.84
N ARG A 203 6.34 -19.08 15.69
CA ARG A 203 7.29 -20.17 15.46
C ARG A 203 8.15 -19.85 14.26
N GLN A 204 9.46 -19.91 14.39
CA GLN A 204 10.36 -19.71 13.27
C GLN A 204 10.98 -21.04 12.80
N ARG A 205 11.11 -21.15 11.48
CA ARG A 205 11.95 -22.13 10.80
C ARG A 205 12.77 -21.40 9.74
N ARG A 206 13.75 -22.06 9.12
CA ARG A 206 14.59 -21.40 8.12
C ARG A 206 13.74 -20.83 6.98
N GLY A 207 13.72 -19.50 6.85
CA GLY A 207 12.98 -18.80 5.79
C GLY A 207 11.47 -18.73 5.96
N HIS A 208 10.93 -19.14 7.11
CA HIS A 208 9.51 -19.01 7.40
C HIS A 208 9.25 -18.63 8.85
N ILE A 209 8.22 -17.81 9.08
CA ILE A 209 7.71 -17.45 10.40
C ILE A 209 6.21 -17.76 10.42
N THR A 210 5.76 -18.59 11.33
CA THR A 210 4.35 -18.87 11.57
C THR A 210 3.85 -18.05 12.77
N VAL A 211 2.77 -17.31 12.60
CA VAL A 211 2.07 -16.64 13.70
C VAL A 211 1.23 -17.67 14.44
N LEU A 212 1.44 -17.84 15.75
CA LEU A 212 0.72 -18.81 16.58
C LEU A 212 -0.41 -18.14 17.37
N ASP A 213 -0.13 -16.95 17.91
CA ASP A 213 -1.11 -16.14 18.64
C ASP A 213 -1.11 -14.72 18.06
N ARG A 214 -2.06 -14.47 17.17
CA ARG A 214 -2.24 -13.17 16.54
C ARG A 214 -2.64 -12.09 17.56
N HIS A 215 -3.47 -12.42 18.55
CA HIS A 215 -3.93 -11.45 19.55
C HIS A 215 -2.79 -11.08 20.52
N GLY A 216 -2.04 -12.08 20.97
CA GLY A 216 -0.82 -11.85 21.75
C GLY A 216 0.21 -11.02 20.97
N LEU A 217 0.36 -11.25 19.66
CA LEU A 217 1.22 -10.44 18.81
C LEU A 217 0.73 -8.99 18.66
N GLU A 218 -0.58 -8.76 18.54
CA GLU A 218 -1.19 -7.42 18.57
C GLU A 218 -0.87 -6.68 19.87
N ALA A 219 -0.90 -7.36 21.02
CA ALA A 219 -0.53 -6.77 22.31
C ALA A 219 0.96 -6.40 22.44
N HIS A 220 1.83 -7.00 21.62
CA HIS A 220 3.28 -6.71 21.58
C HIS A 220 3.67 -5.72 20.48
N ALA A 221 2.74 -5.38 19.58
CA ALA A 221 2.95 -4.38 18.56
C ALA A 221 2.76 -2.97 19.12
N CYS A 222 3.48 -2.01 18.57
CA CYS A 222 3.23 -0.61 18.90
C CYS A 222 1.91 -0.12 18.32
N GLU A 223 1.46 1.04 18.82
CA GLU A 223 0.23 1.70 18.41
C GLU A 223 0.18 2.04 16.90
N CYS A 224 1.34 2.09 16.24
CA CYS A 224 1.42 2.31 14.79
C CYS A 224 0.70 1.24 13.98
N TYR A 225 0.59 -0.01 14.47
CA TYR A 225 -0.20 -1.04 13.80
C TYR A 225 -1.67 -0.62 13.66
N GLY A 226 -2.29 -0.24 14.77
CA GLY A 226 -3.69 0.18 14.82
C GLY A 226 -3.95 1.44 14.00
N VAL A 227 -3.03 2.41 14.03
CA VAL A 227 -3.15 3.65 13.24
C VAL A 227 -3.14 3.36 11.74
N ILE A 228 -2.19 2.54 11.27
CA ILE A 228 -2.08 2.21 9.83
C ILE A 228 -3.34 1.45 9.39
N ARG A 229 -3.72 0.39 10.10
CA ARG A 229 -4.91 -0.41 9.78
C ARG A 229 -6.19 0.43 9.81
N GLY A 230 -6.33 1.29 10.81
CA GLY A 230 -7.45 2.22 10.95
C GLY A 230 -7.56 3.17 9.76
N GLU A 231 -6.45 3.72 9.28
CA GLU A 231 -6.47 4.65 8.16
C GLU A 231 -6.87 3.98 6.85
N PHE A 232 -6.36 2.77 6.56
CA PHE A 232 -6.80 1.99 5.38
C PHE A 232 -8.30 1.64 5.46
N ASN A 233 -8.79 1.22 6.64
CA ASN A 233 -10.20 0.90 6.82
C ASN A 233 -11.09 2.14 6.64
N ARG A 234 -10.76 3.24 7.31
CA ARG A 234 -11.52 4.50 7.26
C ARG A 234 -11.57 5.09 5.85
N LEU A 235 -10.42 5.16 5.19
CA LEU A 235 -10.32 5.88 3.92
C LEU A 235 -10.79 5.06 2.72
N ILE A 236 -10.72 3.72 2.77
CA ILE A 236 -11.06 2.86 1.64
C ILE A 236 -12.35 2.08 1.88
N LEU A 237 -12.52 1.47 3.05
CA LEU A 237 -13.61 0.52 3.33
C LEU A 237 -14.88 1.19 3.90
N GLU A 238 -14.77 2.34 4.57
CA GLU A 238 -15.93 3.12 5.03
C GLU A 238 -16.45 4.07 3.95
N ALA A 239 -15.56 4.54 3.06
CA ALA A 239 -15.91 5.33 1.87
C ALA A 239 -16.92 4.63 0.95
N THR A 240 -16.84 3.30 0.86
CA THR A 240 -17.76 2.45 0.11
C THR A 240 -19.19 2.44 0.68
N ARG A 241 -19.35 2.78 1.96
CA ARG A 241 -20.67 2.93 2.60
C ARG A 241 -21.27 4.32 2.35
N GLU A 242 -20.44 5.35 2.34
CA GLU A 242 -20.87 6.72 2.04
C GLU A 242 -21.20 6.92 0.56
N ALA A 243 -20.41 6.38 -0.37
CA ALA A 243 -20.69 6.49 -1.82
C ALA A 243 -21.99 5.78 -2.25
N ARG A 244 -22.50 4.83 -1.45
CA ARG A 244 -23.82 4.20 -1.65
C ARG A 244 -24.99 5.06 -1.15
N THR A 245 -24.72 6.16 -0.47
CA THR A 245 -25.72 7.11 0.01
C THR A 245 -25.47 8.43 -0.70
N PRO A 246 -26.25 8.80 -1.73
CA PRO A 246 -26.02 10.06 -2.42
C PRO A 246 -26.21 11.21 -1.42
N GLN A 247 -25.11 11.88 -1.04
CA GLN A 247 -25.23 13.15 -0.34
C GLN A 247 -25.58 14.22 -1.37
N PRO A 248 -26.68 14.99 -1.15
CA PRO A 248 -27.00 16.09 -2.03
C PRO A 248 -25.87 17.12 -1.99
N ILE A 249 -25.31 17.42 -3.16
CA ILE A 249 -24.40 18.56 -3.33
C ILE A 249 -25.18 19.81 -2.92
N PRO A 250 -24.71 20.61 -1.94
CA PRO A 250 -25.36 21.87 -1.62
C PRO A 250 -25.31 22.76 -2.85
N ALA A 251 -26.48 23.02 -3.44
CA ALA A 251 -26.63 23.99 -4.51
C ALA A 251 -26.44 25.38 -3.90
N GLU A 252 -25.20 25.87 -3.82
CA GLU A 252 -24.87 27.30 -3.79
C GLU A 252 -23.35 27.49 -3.72
N GLY A 253 -22.76 27.87 -4.87
CA GLY A 253 -21.38 28.30 -4.96
C GLY A 253 -21.21 29.70 -4.35
N ARG A 254 -20.52 29.80 -3.21
CA ARG A 254 -19.88 31.05 -2.81
C ARG A 254 -18.55 31.18 -3.54
N PRO A 255 -18.33 32.22 -4.38
CA PRO A 255 -17.03 32.41 -5.02
C PRO A 255 -15.96 32.68 -3.95
N LEU A 256 -14.85 31.93 -4.03
CA LEU A 256 -13.65 32.16 -3.25
C LEU A 256 -13.07 33.53 -3.61
N ARG A 257 -13.19 34.50 -2.70
CA ARG A 257 -12.49 35.78 -2.80
C ARG A 257 -11.00 35.54 -2.54
N VAL A 258 -10.20 35.46 -3.61
CA VAL A 258 -8.74 35.53 -3.50
C VAL A 258 -8.37 36.97 -3.14
N ALA A 259 -7.87 37.19 -1.92
CA ALA A 259 -7.37 38.50 -1.50
C ALA A 259 -6.14 38.86 -2.33
N GLY A 260 -6.17 40.04 -2.95
CA GLY A 260 -5.22 40.50 -3.97
C GLY A 260 -3.76 40.52 -3.50
N TYR A 261 -2.90 39.85 -4.26
CA TYR A 261 -1.46 39.97 -4.19
C TYR A 261 -1.03 41.27 -4.88
N ARG A 262 -0.70 42.32 -4.12
CA ARG A 262 -0.09 43.54 -4.67
C ARG A 262 1.39 43.28 -4.93
N GLY A 263 1.73 43.03 -6.19
CA GLY A 263 3.11 42.99 -6.65
C GLY A 263 3.76 44.38 -6.52
N ALA A 264 4.85 44.46 -5.77
CA ALA A 264 5.74 45.60 -5.77
C ALA A 264 6.71 45.47 -6.95
N VAL A 265 6.42 46.17 -8.05
CA VAL A 265 7.40 46.43 -9.10
C VAL A 265 8.22 47.64 -8.66
N ARG A 266 9.48 47.43 -8.27
CA ARG A 266 10.47 48.51 -8.20
C ARG A 266 11.14 48.61 -9.56
N SER A 267 10.92 49.71 -10.27
CA SER A 267 11.71 50.04 -11.46
C SER A 267 13.10 50.50 -11.03
N ALA A 268 14.12 49.98 -11.71
CA ALA A 268 15.46 50.55 -11.69
C ALA A 268 15.47 51.90 -12.42
N ALA A 269 16.12 52.88 -11.81
CA ALA A 269 16.73 54.04 -12.44
C ALA A 269 18.05 54.29 -11.69
#